data_AF-A0A7J9C2G3-F1
#
_entry.id   AF-A0A7J9C2G3-F1
#
_cell.length_a   1.000
_cell.length_b   1.000
_cell.length_c   1.000
_cell.angle_alpha   90.00
_cell.angle_beta   90.00
_cell.angle_gamma   90.00
#
_symmetry.space_group_name_H-M   'P 1'
#
loop_
_entity.id
_entity.type
_entity.pdbx_description
1 polymer ?
#
loop_
_entity_poly.entity_id
_entity_poly.type
_entity_poly.pdbx_seq_one_letter_code
_entity_poly.pdbx_strand_id
1 'polypeptide(L)'
;MGMLKILGLKGKSEPYVTEDELKLMLRGAELSGAIEEEEQDMIENVLEIKDTHVREVMTPLVDVVAIDASSTLVEFHNLWLTHQYSRII
;
A
#
# COMPACT_ATOMS: atom_id res chain seq x y z
N MET A 1 -22.15 28.89 10.83
CA MET A 1 -21.69 27.56 11.34
C MET A 1 -21.73 27.46 12.87
N GLY A 2 -22.65 28.17 13.57
CA GLY A 2 -22.68 28.22 15.05
C GLY A 2 -23.82 27.47 15.72
N MET A 3 -24.98 27.32 15.05
CA MET A 3 -26.19 26.72 15.65
C MET A 3 -26.16 25.19 15.75
N LEU A 4 -25.44 24.49 14.87
CA LEU A 4 -25.34 23.02 14.89
C LEU A 4 -24.64 22.46 16.14
N LYS A 5 -23.72 23.24 16.75
CA LYS A 5 -22.96 22.82 17.95
C LYS A 5 -23.81 22.75 19.23
N ILE A 6 -24.86 23.58 19.31
CA ILE A 6 -25.76 23.63 20.48
C ILE A 6 -26.69 22.41 20.50
N LEU A 7 -26.99 21.83 19.33
CA LEU A 7 -27.87 20.67 19.20
C LEU A 7 -27.19 19.31 19.41
N GLY A 8 -25.90 19.27 19.79
CA GLY A 8 -25.16 18.01 20.00
C GLY A 8 -24.90 17.19 18.73
N LEU A 9 -25.25 17.72 17.56
CA LEU A 9 -24.97 17.11 16.27
C LEU A 9 -23.50 17.33 15.93
N LYS A 10 -22.66 16.34 16.22
CA LYS A 10 -21.35 16.23 15.57
C LYS A 10 -21.63 16.13 14.07
N GLY A 11 -21.30 17.18 13.33
CA GLY A 11 -21.28 17.11 11.87
C GLY A 11 -20.36 15.96 11.51
N LYS A 12 -20.94 14.84 11.07
CA LYS A 12 -20.17 13.79 10.42
C LYS A 12 -19.59 14.45 9.18
N SER A 13 -18.28 14.61 9.14
CA SER A 13 -17.57 14.86 7.88
C SER A 13 -17.63 13.55 7.11
N GLU A 14 -18.79 13.26 6.51
CA GLU A 14 -18.84 12.22 5.50
C GLU A 14 -17.95 12.68 4.33
N PRO A 15 -17.12 11.79 3.76
CA PRO A 15 -16.37 12.09 2.56
C PRO A 15 -17.32 12.60 1.49
N TYR A 16 -16.93 13.66 0.77
CA TYR A 16 -17.75 14.19 -0.33
C TYR A 16 -17.88 13.19 -1.50
N VAL A 17 -16.99 12.20 -1.58
CA VAL A 17 -16.97 11.14 -2.60
C VAL A 17 -16.57 9.84 -1.91
N THR A 18 -17.32 8.77 -2.16
CA THR A 18 -17.01 7.41 -1.70
C THR A 18 -15.95 6.75 -2.59
N GLU A 19 -15.31 5.70 -2.10
CA GLU A 19 -14.32 4.96 -2.89
C GLU A 19 -14.93 4.33 -4.16
N ASP A 20 -16.15 3.80 -4.05
CA ASP A 20 -16.87 3.22 -5.18
C ASP A 20 -17.20 4.28 -6.25
N GLU A 21 -17.60 5.49 -5.82
CA GLU A 21 -17.83 6.61 -6.74
C GLU A 21 -16.53 7.05 -7.41
N LEU A 22 -15.42 7.10 -6.67
CA LEU A 22 -14.10 7.44 -7.23
C LEU A 22 -13.67 6.41 -8.29
N LYS A 23 -13.81 5.11 -8.03
CA LYS A 23 -13.54 4.04 -9.00
C LYS A 23 -14.38 4.19 -10.27
N LEU A 24 -15.65 4.55 -10.11
CA LEU A 24 -16.54 4.79 -11.25
C LEU A 24 -16.10 6.00 -12.08
N MET A 25 -15.65 7.08 -11.43
CA MET A 25 -15.11 8.26 -12.10
C MET A 25 -13.81 7.96 -12.85
N LEU A 26 -12.92 7.15 -12.27
CA LEU A 26 -11.66 6.74 -12.91
C LEU A 26 -11.91 5.96 -14.20
N ARG A 27 -12.83 4.99 -14.18
CA ARG A 27 -13.25 4.27 -15.40
C ARG A 27 -13.84 5.21 -16.46
N GLY A 28 -14.63 6.20 -16.03
CA GLY A 28 -15.14 7.21 -16.95
C GLY A 28 -14.03 8.07 -17.58
N ALA A 29 -12.99 8.39 -16.80
CA ALA A 29 -11.84 9.15 -17.26
C ALA A 29 -11.00 8.36 -18.27
N GLU A 30 -10.76 7.07 -18.03
CA GLU A 30 -10.06 6.15 -18.95
C GLU A 30 -10.82 6.03 -20.27
N LEU A 31 -12.12 5.73 -20.23
CA LEU A 31 -12.97 5.66 -21.44
C LEU A 31 -13.03 6.97 -22.23
N SER A 32 -12.91 8.11 -21.55
CA SER A 32 -12.87 9.43 -22.19
C SER A 32 -11.50 9.78 -22.78
N GLY A 33 -10.47 8.95 -22.53
CA GLY A 33 -9.08 9.18 -22.92
C GLY A 33 -8.38 10.26 -22.11
N ALA A 34 -8.92 10.63 -20.94
CA ALA A 34 -8.34 11.64 -20.07
C ALA A 34 -7.20 11.11 -19.20
N ILE A 35 -7.16 9.80 -18.96
CA ILE A 35 -6.09 9.07 -18.29
C ILE A 35 -5.81 7.77 -19.05
N GLU A 36 -4.59 7.24 -18.93
CA GLU A 36 -4.20 5.96 -19.51
C GLU A 36 -4.59 4.79 -18.60
N GLU A 37 -4.70 3.58 -19.16
CA GLU A 37 -5.02 2.35 -18.41
C GLU A 37 -4.00 2.10 -17.27
N GLU A 38 -2.71 2.31 -17.53
CA GLU A 38 -1.64 2.19 -16.52
C GLU A 38 -1.83 3.17 -15.35
N GLU A 39 -2.35 4.38 -15.61
CA GLU A 39 -2.63 5.37 -14.57
C GLU A 39 -3.86 4.99 -13.74
N GLN A 40 -4.91 4.47 -14.39
CA GLN A 40 -6.07 3.93 -13.70
C GLN A 40 -5.66 2.77 -12.78
N ASP A 41 -4.91 1.79 -13.31
CA ASP A 41 -4.42 0.63 -12.56
C ASP A 41 -3.58 1.06 -11.37
N MET A 42 -2.70 2.05 -11.54
CA MET A 42 -1.91 2.57 -10.43
C MET A 42 -2.79 3.15 -9.32
N ILE A 43 -3.81 3.93 -9.67
CA ILE A 43 -4.71 4.54 -8.69
C ILE A 43 -5.55 3.47 -7.98
N GLU A 44 -6.05 2.48 -8.71
CA GLU A 44 -6.79 1.35 -8.13
C GLU A 44 -5.91 0.56 -7.15
N ASN A 45 -4.68 0.22 -7.54
CA ASN A 45 -3.72 -0.44 -6.67
C ASN A 45 -3.42 0.35 -5.39
N VAL A 46 -3.32 1.69 -5.47
CA VAL A 46 -3.11 2.54 -4.28
C VAL A 46 -4.31 2.48 -3.33
N LEU A 47 -5.53 2.45 -3.85
CA LEU A 47 -6.74 2.29 -3.03
C LEU A 47 -6.75 0.92 -2.36
N GLU A 48 -6.41 -0.14 -3.08
CA GLU A 48 -6.36 -1.50 -2.53
C GLU A 48 -5.26 -1.69 -1.47
N ILE A 49 -4.10 -1.06 -1.65
CA ILE A 49 -2.99 -1.12 -0.68
C ILE A 49 -3.41 -0.65 0.71
N LYS A 50 -4.33 0.32 0.79
CA LYS A 50 -4.85 0.84 2.07
C LYS A 50 -5.49 -0.26 2.93
N ASP A 51 -6.18 -1.21 2.30
CA ASP A 51 -6.88 -2.29 2.97
C ASP A 51 -6.11 -3.62 2.95
N THR A 52 -5.01 -3.68 2.20
CA THR A 52 -4.11 -4.84 2.13
C THR A 52 -3.35 -5.02 3.45
N HIS A 53 -3.48 -6.19 4.07
CA HIS A 53 -2.72 -6.50 5.28
C HIS A 53 -1.27 -6.88 4.96
N VAL A 54 -0.35 -6.54 5.87
CA VAL A 54 1.10 -6.89 5.76
C VAL A 54 1.32 -8.38 5.46
N ARG A 55 0.47 -9.26 6.00
CA ARG A 55 0.59 -10.71 5.79
C ARG A 55 0.41 -11.16 4.35
N GLU A 56 -0.23 -10.34 3.53
CA GLU A 56 -0.52 -10.64 2.12
C GLU A 56 0.67 -10.33 1.22
N VAL A 57 1.60 -9.48 1.67
CA VAL A 57 2.75 -9.01 0.88
C VAL A 57 4.11 -9.35 1.49
N MET A 58 4.17 -9.71 2.78
CA MET A 58 5.43 -10.04 3.45
C MET A 58 6.00 -11.38 2.99
N THR A 59 7.32 -11.53 3.09
CA THR A 59 7.99 -12.83 2.97
C THR A 59 7.72 -13.66 4.23
N PRO A 60 7.20 -14.90 4.11
CA PRO A 60 7.03 -15.79 5.26
C PRO A 60 8.35 -16.03 5.97
N LEU A 61 8.34 -16.13 7.31
CA LEU A 61 9.57 -16.27 8.11
C LEU A 61 10.44 -17.47 7.70
N VAL A 62 9.83 -18.56 7.24
CA VAL A 62 10.52 -19.77 6.78
C VAL A 62 11.31 -19.56 5.48
N ASP A 63 10.96 -18.53 4.71
CA ASP A 63 11.59 -18.17 3.44
C ASP A 63 12.55 -16.97 3.59
N VAL A 64 12.64 -16.38 4.78
CA VAL A 64 13.55 -15.25 5.04
C VAL A 64 14.99 -15.74 5.09
N VAL A 65 15.85 -15.10 4.28
CA VAL A 65 17.30 -15.25 4.39
C VAL A 65 17.79 -14.29 5.47
N ALA A 66 18.28 -14.87 6.57
CA ALA A 66 18.82 -14.14 7.71
C ALA A 66 20.22 -14.66 8.07
N ILE A 67 20.97 -13.87 8.83
CA ILE A 67 22.29 -14.25 9.34
C ILE A 67 22.39 -14.02 10.84
N ASP A 68 23.09 -14.90 11.56
CA ASP A 68 23.29 -14.74 13.00
C ASP A 68 24.20 -13.53 13.27
N ALA A 69 23.86 -12.74 14.30
CA ALA A 69 24.59 -11.52 14.65
C ALA A 69 26.05 -11.75 15.06
N SER A 70 26.41 -12.97 15.47
CA SER A 70 27.78 -13.37 15.80
C SER A 70 28.58 -13.89 14.59
N SER A 71 27.97 -13.96 13.40
CA SER A 71 28.62 -14.44 12.19
C SER A 71 29.74 -13.50 11.74
N THR A 72 30.74 -14.09 11.10
CA THR A 72 31.87 -13.36 10.54
C THR A 72 31.49 -12.64 9.24
N LEU A 73 32.28 -11.62 8.89
CA LEU A 73 32.10 -10.90 7.62
C LEU A 73 32.27 -11.82 6.39
N VAL A 74 33.10 -12.86 6.50
CA VAL A 74 33.32 -13.83 5.41
C VAL A 74 32.07 -14.67 5.18
N GLU A 75 31.42 -15.14 6.24
CA GLU A 75 30.15 -15.88 6.16
C GLU A 75 29.05 -15.02 5.55
N PHE A 76 28.94 -13.76 5.99
CA PHE A 76 28.02 -12.79 5.38
C PHE A 76 28.28 -12.58 3.89
N HIS A 77 29.54 -12.39 3.50
CA HIS A 77 29.91 -12.19 2.09
C HIS A 77 29.50 -13.39 1.22
N ASN A 78 29.71 -14.61 1.70
CA ASN A 78 29.30 -15.82 0.99
C ASN A 78 27.78 -15.96 0.89
N LEU A 79 27.05 -15.63 1.96
CA LEU A 79 25.59 -15.60 1.96
C LEU A 79 25.04 -14.58 0.95
N TRP A 80 25.59 -13.37 0.95
CA TRP A 80 25.19 -12.29 0.04
C TRP A 80 25.46 -12.63 -1.43
N LEU A 81 26.62 -13.23 -1.75
CA LEU A 81 26.90 -13.68 -3.11
C LEU A 81 25.91 -14.73 -3.63
N THR A 82 25.36 -15.54 -2.73
CA THR A 82 24.42 -16.61 -3.07
C THR A 82 23.01 -16.08 -3.33
N HIS A 83 22.52 -15.20 -2.45
CA HIS A 83 21.12 -14.74 -2.50
C HIS A 83 20.92 -13.37 -3.14
N GLN A 84 21.95 -12.52 -3.17
CA GLN A 84 21.97 -11.21 -3.83
C GLN A 84 20.89 -10.22 -3.37
N TYR A 85 20.32 -10.40 -2.17
CA TYR A 85 19.41 -9.43 -1.58
C TYR A 85 20.15 -8.16 -1.15
N SER A 86 19.54 -7.00 -1.37
CA SER A 86 20.10 -5.71 -0.93
C SER A 86 20.11 -5.56 0.60
N ARG A 87 19.27 -6.31 1.31
CA ARG A 87 19.17 -6.33 2.77
C ARG A 87 19.03 -7.77 3.23
N ILE A 88 19.73 -8.12 4.29
CA ILE A 88 19.66 -9.40 5.01
C ILE A 88 19.32 -9.06 6.46
N ILE A 89 18.44 -9.86 7.06
CA ILE A 89 17.94 -9.67 8.42
C ILE A 89 18.88 -10.34 9.43
#